data_AF-A0A968T9K7-F1
#
_entry.id   AF-A0A968T9K7-F1
#
_cell.length_a   1.000
_cell.length_b   1.000
_cell.length_c   1.000
_cell.angle_alpha   90.00
_cell.angle_beta   90.00
_cell.angle_gamma   90.00
#
_symmetry.space_group_name_H-M   'P 1'
#
loop_
_entity.id
_entity.type
_entity.pdbx_description
1 polymer ?
#
loop_
_entity_poly.entity_id
_entity_poly.type
_entity_poly.pdbx_seq_one_letter_code
_entity_poly.pdbx_strand_id
1 'polypeptide(L)' 'MISILDLSGKVLVNSKSFGSSRIDLTSFQKGFYVLKINQSDKIIETRKILKK' A
#
# COMPACT_ATOMS: atom_id res chain seq x y z
N MET A 1 -8.96 4.60 2.44
CA MET A 1 -7.80 4.92 1.60
C MET A 1 -6.74 3.87 1.83
N ILE A 2 -6.20 3.31 0.75
CA ILE A 2 -5.12 2.34 0.77
C ILE A 2 -3.88 3.02 0.17
N SER A 3 -2.75 2.93 0.86
CA SER A 3 -1.47 3.42 0.36
C SER A 3 -0.42 2.32 0.42
N ILE A 4 0.42 2.25 -0.60
CA ILE A 4 1.60 1.37 -0.60
C ILE A 4 2.83 2.25 -0.65
N LEU A 5 3.77 1.98 0.25
CA LEU A 5 5.00 2.73 0.40
C LEU A 5 6.19 1.80 0.25
N ASP A 6 7.30 2.32 -0.27
CA ASP A 6 8.58 1.64 -0.14
C ASP A 6 9.18 1.81 1.27
N LEU A 7 10.35 1.20 1.51
CA LEU A 7 11.04 1.26 2.80
C LEU A 7 11.62 2.64 3.12
N SER A 8 11.75 3.54 2.13
CA SER A 8 12.12 4.93 2.37
C SER A 8 10.94 5.80 2.81
N GLY A 9 9.72 5.25 2.78
CA GLY A 9 8.49 5.96 3.09
C GLY A 9 7.91 6.72 1.89
N LYS A 10 8.44 6.51 0.69
CA LYS A 10 7.87 7.09 -0.53
C LYS A 10 6.57 6.37 -0.88
N VAL A 11 5.51 7.13 -1.10
CA VAL A 11 4.21 6.60 -1.54
C VAL A 11 4.27 6.21 -3.01
N LEU A 12 4.02 4.94 -3.31
CA LEU A 12 4.00 4.38 -4.67
C LEU A 12 2.57 4.19 -5.18
N VAL A 13 1.64 3.85 -4.28
CA VAL A 13 0.20 3.76 -4.60
C VAL A 13 -0.56 4.58 -3.59
N ASN A 14 -1.55 5.33 -4.07
CA ASN A 14 -2.52 6.01 -3.22
C ASN A 14 -3.93 5.88 -3.81
N SER A 15 -4.76 5.01 -3.24
CA SER A 15 -6.11 4.73 -3.72
C SER A 15 -7.16 5.11 -2.66
N LYS A 16 -8.14 5.90 -3.06
CA LYS A 16 -9.25 6.30 -2.19
C LYS A 16 -10.30 5.19 -2.02
N SER A 17 -10.32 4.21 -2.92
CA SER A 17 -11.35 3.16 -2.94
C SER A 17 -11.02 1.99 -2.01
N PHE A 18 -12.01 1.61 -1.19
CA PHE A 18 -12.02 0.44 -0.30
C PHE A 18 -12.71 -0.80 -0.94
N GLY A 19 -13.18 -0.68 -2.18
CA GLY A 19 -13.80 -1.80 -2.90
C GLY A 19 -12.78 -2.89 -3.27
N SER A 20 -13.26 -3.97 -3.90
CA SER A 20 -12.48 -5.10 -4.45
C SER A 20 -11.49 -4.73 -5.57
N SER A 21 -10.99 -3.50 -5.57
CA SER A 21 -9.89 -3.04 -6.41
C SER A 21 -8.63 -3.86 -6.11
N ARG A 22 -8.32 -4.77 -7.04
CA ARG A 22 -7.01 -5.41 -7.11
C ARG A 22 -5.99 -4.32 -7.40
N ILE A 23 -4.98 -4.18 -6.53
CA ILE A 23 -3.85 -3.30 -6.78
C ILE A 23 -2.86 -4.09 -7.64
N ASP A 24 -2.58 -3.59 -8.83
CA ASP A 24 -1.56 -4.17 -9.69
C ASP A 24 -0.16 -3.79 -9.18
N LEU A 25 0.64 -4.81 -8.85
CA LEU A 25 2.02 -4.68 -8.37
C LEU A 25 3.02 -5.28 -9.36
N THR A 26 2.64 -5.48 -10.63
CA THR A 26 3.48 -6.16 -11.62
C THR A 26 4.73 -5.36 -11.97
N SER A 27 4.65 -4.03 -11.96
CA SER A 27 5.78 -3.12 -12.19
C SER A 27 6.68 -2.92 -10.96
N PHE A 28 6.30 -3.46 -9.79
CA PHE A 28 7.06 -3.28 -8.56
C PHE A 28 8.26 -4.22 -8.56
N GLN A 29 9.41 -3.69 -8.15
CA GLN A 29 10.61 -4.48 -7.94
C GLN A 29 10.36 -5.54 -6.84
N LYS A 30 11.18 -6.59 -6.83
CA LYS A 30 11.18 -7.55 -5.73
C LYS A 30 11.69 -6.87 -4.47
N GLY A 31 11.02 -7.10 -3.34
CA GLY A 31 11.41 -6.45 -2.09
C GLY A 31 10.26 -6.28 -1.12
N PHE A 32 10.51 -5.51 -0.06
CA PHE A 32 9.53 -5.23 0.96
C PHE A 32 8.85 -3.89 0.73
N TYR A 33 7.55 -3.86 1.04
CA TYR A 33 6.69 -2.69 0.96
C TYR A 33 5.84 -2.58 2.22
N VAL A 34 5.31 -1.38 2.46
CA VAL A 34 4.39 -1.12 3.57
C VAL A 34 3.04 -0.76 3.00
N LEU A 35 2.02 -1.54 3.36
CA LEU A 35 0.62 -1.24 3.14
C LEU A 35 0.11 -0.43 4.33
N LYS A 36 -0.51 0.72 4.06
CA LYS A 36 -1.27 1.50 5.04
C LYS A 36 -2.72 1.57 4.61
N ILE A 37 -3.62 1.26 5.54
CA ILE A 37 -5.06 1.39 5.35
C ILE A 37 -5.56 2.46 6.31
N ASN A 38 -6.11 3.53 5.75
CA ASN A 38 -6.65 4.65 6.50
C ASN A 38 -8.16 4.74 6.27
N GLN A 39 -8.93 5.05 7.32
CA GLN A 39 -10.34 5.44 7.20
C GLN A 39 -10.49 6.84 7.74
N SER A 40 -11.00 7.74 6.89
CA SER A 40 -10.92 9.17 7.13
C SER A 40 -9.46 9.57 7.43
N ASP A 41 -9.19 10.14 8.61
CA ASP A 41 -7.84 10.61 9.01
C ASP A 41 -7.11 9.65 9.96
N LYS A 42 -7.67 8.47 10.23
CA LYS A 42 -7.05 7.49 11.13
C LYS A 42 -6.44 6.34 10.34
N ILE A 43 -5.20 5.99 10.69
CA ILE A 43 -4.56 4.75 10.24
C ILE A 43 -5.22 3.60 11.01
N ILE A 44 -5.83 2.67 10.29
CA ILE A 44 -6.47 1.48 10.87
C ILE A 44 -5.53 0.29 10.81
N GLU A 45 -4.77 0.14 9.72
CA GLU A 45 -3.85 -0.98 9.56
C GLU A 45 -2.55 -0.53 8.92
N THR A 46 -1.45 -1.10 9.41
CA THR A 46 -0.15 -1.05 8.76
C THR A 46 0.38 -2.47 8.64
N ARG A 47 0.70 -2.91 7.43
CA ARG A 47 1.16 -4.28 7.15
C ARG A 47 2.39 -4.26 6.24
N LYS A 48 3.36 -5.11 6.55
CA LYS A 48 4.52 -5.36 5.68
C LYS A 48 4.16 -6.38 4.60
N ILE A 49 4.48 -6.09 3.35
CA ILE A 49 4.27 -6.97 2.19
C ILE A 49 5.64 -7.34 1.61
N LEU A 50 5.84 -8.62 1.27
CA LEU A 50 6.99 -9.08 0.49
C LEU A 50 6.56 -9.37 -0.94
N LYS A 51 7.08 -8.60 -1.90
CA LYS A 51 6.95 -8.90 -3.33
C LYS A 51 8.08 -9.83 -3.75
N LYS A 52 7.72 -11.05 -4.15
CA LYS A 52 8.63 -12.06 -4.71
C LYS A 52 8.90 -11.86 -6.19
#